data_AF-A0A183VGE0-F1
#
_entry.id   AF-A0A183VGE0-F1
#
_cell.length_a   1.000
_cell.length_b   1.000
_cell.length_c   1.000
_cell.angle_alpha   90.00
_cell.angle_beta   90.00
_cell.angle_gamma   90.00
#
_symmetry.space_group_name_H-M   'P 1'
#
loop_
_entity.id
_entity.type
_entity.pdbx_description
1 polymer ?
#
loop_
_entity_poly.entity_id
_entity_poly.type
_entity_poly.pdbx_seq_one_letter_code
_entity_poly.pdbx_strand_id
1 'polypeptide(L)'
;MLFEVLLSCIRGTKKPIIVHCSAGIGRTGAIVAIEYVLERLQTGLPCESMDQILKELRNQRPYTIQNDQQYLYVHRVMLCYFMDKYKVFSDCAEEQAKYKNFIAEYEKITM
;
A
#
# COMPACT_ATOMS: atom_id res chain seq x y z
N MET A 1 -10.21 5.80 -0.68
CA MET A 1 -11.30 5.82 -1.69
C MET A 1 -10.85 5.49 -3.12
N LEU A 2 -9.83 6.13 -3.70
CA LEU A 2 -9.50 5.93 -5.14
C LEU A 2 -9.09 4.47 -5.50
N PHE A 3 -8.26 3.83 -4.66
CA PHE A 3 -7.81 2.45 -4.91
C PHE A 3 -8.89 1.40 -4.66
N GLU A 4 -9.77 1.61 -3.69
CA GLU A 4 -10.91 0.71 -3.47
C GLU A 4 -11.76 0.64 -4.74
N VAL A 5 -12.04 1.76 -5.39
CA VAL A 5 -12.80 1.80 -6.66
C VAL A 5 -12.01 1.12 -7.78
N LEU A 6 -10.74 1.48 -7.99
CA LEU A 6 -9.91 0.91 -9.05
C LEU A 6 -9.75 -0.62 -8.90
N LEU A 7 -9.47 -1.08 -7.68
CA LEU A 7 -9.18 -2.49 -7.39
C LEU A 7 -10.48 -3.32 -7.23
N SER A 8 -11.61 -2.70 -6.87
CA SER A 8 -12.89 -3.41 -6.79
C SER A 8 -13.31 -4.05 -8.12
N CYS A 9 -12.97 -3.43 -9.26
CA CYS A 9 -13.33 -3.94 -10.58
C CYS A 9 -12.52 -5.18 -10.99
N ILE A 10 -11.38 -5.44 -10.35
CA ILE A 10 -10.49 -6.56 -10.67
C ILE A 10 -10.57 -7.69 -9.63
N ARG A 11 -10.99 -7.40 -8.40
CA ARG A 11 -11.14 -8.41 -7.34
C ARG A 11 -12.12 -9.52 -7.77
N GLY A 12 -11.69 -10.77 -7.71
CA GLY A 12 -12.48 -11.95 -8.10
C GLY A 12 -12.23 -12.47 -9.52
N THR A 13 -11.40 -11.78 -10.32
CA THR A 13 -10.93 -12.35 -11.59
C THR A 13 -10.01 -13.55 -11.35
N LYS A 14 -10.14 -14.60 -12.18
CA LYS A 14 -9.21 -15.74 -12.20
C LYS A 14 -8.09 -15.59 -13.25
N LYS A 15 -8.12 -14.49 -14.00
CA LYS A 15 -7.14 -14.21 -15.06
C LYS A 15 -6.06 -13.25 -14.55
N PRO A 16 -4.80 -13.38 -15.01
CA PRO A 16 -3.77 -12.41 -14.68
C PRO A 16 -4.20 -10.98 -15.04
N ILE A 17 -3.88 -10.03 -14.16
CA ILE A 17 -4.19 -8.60 -14.35
C ILE A 17 -2.93 -7.89 -14.81
N ILE A 18 -3.04 -7.12 -15.89
CA ILE A 18 -1.92 -6.32 -16.40
C ILE A 18 -1.92 -4.98 -15.69
N VAL A 19 -0.80 -4.66 -15.03
CA VAL A 19 -0.54 -3.35 -14.44
C VAL A 19 0.73 -2.79 -15.06
N HIS A 20 0.67 -1.56 -15.60
CA HIS A 20 1.84 -0.91 -16.19
C HIS A 20 1.89 0.57 -15.85
N CYS A 21 3.08 1.15 -16.01
CA CYS A 21 3.28 2.59 -16.02
C CYS A 21 4.10 2.95 -17.27
N SER A 22 5.24 3.63 -17.13
CA SER A 22 6.22 3.77 -18.22
C SER A 22 7.18 2.57 -18.23
N ALA A 23 8.13 2.51 -17.28
CA ALA A 23 9.04 1.37 -17.15
C ALA A 23 8.42 0.13 -16.46
N GLY A 24 7.21 0.25 -15.90
CA GLY A 24 6.50 -0.85 -15.25
C GLY A 24 7.11 -1.33 -13.93
N ILE A 25 7.91 -0.52 -13.23
CA ILE A 25 8.59 -0.93 -11.98
C ILE A 25 8.21 -0.04 -10.78
N GLY A 26 8.04 1.27 -10.96
CA GLY A 26 7.77 2.20 -9.87
C GLY A 26 6.31 2.19 -9.39
N ARG A 27 5.47 3.02 -10.04
CA ARG A 27 4.01 3.10 -9.74
C ARG A 27 3.30 1.75 -9.86
N THR A 28 3.70 0.94 -10.85
CA THR A 28 3.22 -0.44 -11.01
C THR A 28 3.48 -1.26 -9.76
N GLY A 29 4.71 -1.22 -9.25
CA GLY A 29 5.11 -1.89 -8.02
C GLY A 29 4.31 -1.47 -6.81
N ALA A 30 4.10 -0.16 -6.64
CA ALA A 30 3.33 0.38 -5.53
C ALA A 30 1.88 -0.12 -5.54
N ILE A 31 1.21 -0.10 -6.70
CA ILE A 31 -0.18 -0.60 -6.82
C ILE A 31 -0.25 -2.11 -6.54
N VAL A 32 0.69 -2.89 -7.08
CA VAL A 32 0.74 -4.34 -6.85
C VAL A 32 0.98 -4.65 -5.37
N ALA A 33 1.90 -3.93 -4.70
CA ALA A 33 2.16 -4.12 -3.28
C ALA A 33 0.94 -3.79 -2.41
N ILE A 34 0.23 -2.70 -2.71
CA ILE A 34 -1.00 -2.31 -1.99
C ILE A 34 -2.05 -3.42 -2.13
N GLU A 35 -2.33 -3.90 -3.34
CA GLU A 35 -3.35 -4.94 -3.53
C GLU A 35 -2.92 -6.27 -2.90
N TYR A 36 -1.65 -6.65 -2.99
CA TYR A 36 -1.12 -7.86 -2.33
C TYR A 36 -1.38 -7.86 -0.82
N VAL A 37 -1.12 -6.73 -0.16
CA VAL A 37 -1.38 -6.59 1.29
C VAL A 37 -2.89 -6.62 1.56
N LEU A 38 -3.69 -5.90 0.78
CA LEU A 38 -5.14 -5.84 0.97
C LEU A 38 -5.80 -7.21 0.77
N GLU A 39 -5.41 -7.96 -0.25
CA GLU A 39 -5.92 -9.30 -0.51
C GLU A 39 -5.66 -10.21 0.67
N ARG A 40 -4.39 -10.31 1.13
CA ARG A 40 -4.04 -11.17 2.27
C ARG A 40 -4.82 -10.83 3.53
N LEU A 41 -4.96 -9.54 3.85
CA LEU A 41 -5.72 -9.08 5.01
C LEU A 41 -7.22 -9.42 4.87
N GLN A 42 -7.80 -9.24 3.69
CA GLN A 42 -9.22 -9.51 3.44
C GLN A 42 -9.53 -11.01 3.43
N THR A 43 -8.59 -11.85 3.00
CA THR A 43 -8.73 -13.31 3.00
C THR A 43 -8.28 -13.98 4.30
N GLY A 44 -7.78 -13.22 5.27
CA GLY A 44 -7.24 -13.75 6.53
C GLY A 44 -5.95 -14.56 6.37
N LEU A 45 -5.21 -14.34 5.27
CA LEU A 45 -3.92 -14.95 5.06
C LEU A 45 -2.84 -14.20 5.85
N PRO A 46 -1.77 -14.89 6.32
CA PRO A 46 -0.64 -14.22 6.94
C PRO A 46 -0.05 -13.17 6.00
N CYS A 47 0.15 -11.96 6.53
CA CYS A 47 0.78 -10.85 5.83
C CYS A 47 2.15 -10.58 6.45
N GLU A 48 3.20 -10.68 5.64
CA GLU A 48 4.57 -10.39 6.05
C GLU A 48 4.80 -8.89 6.23
N SER A 49 5.94 -8.52 6.82
CA SER A 49 6.37 -7.14 6.90
C SER A 49 6.66 -6.55 5.50
N MET A 50 6.48 -5.23 5.34
CA MET A 50 6.60 -4.59 4.04
C MET A 50 7.98 -4.73 3.37
N ASP A 51 9.06 -4.88 4.15
CA ASP A 51 10.40 -5.14 3.62
C ASP A 51 10.51 -6.54 2.99
N GLN A 52 9.87 -7.55 3.58
CA GLN A 52 9.81 -8.90 3.03
C GLN A 52 8.92 -8.95 1.77
N ILE A 53 7.77 -8.26 1.80
CA ILE A 53 6.90 -8.13 0.63
C ILE A 53 7.66 -7.46 -0.52
N LEU A 54 8.38 -6.36 -0.24
CA LEU A 54 9.20 -5.69 -1.25
C LEU A 54 10.28 -6.62 -1.82
N LYS A 55 10.95 -7.40 -0.96
CA LYS A 55 11.95 -8.39 -1.38
C LYS A 55 11.34 -9.45 -2.29
N GLU A 56 10.18 -9.99 -1.93
CA GLU A 56 9.44 -10.96 -2.75
C GLU A 56 9.08 -10.37 -4.13
N LEU A 57 8.54 -9.16 -4.16
CA LEU A 57 8.19 -8.49 -5.41
C LEU A 57 9.43 -8.22 -6.27
N ARG A 58 10.56 -7.83 -5.66
CA ARG A 58 11.81 -7.60 -6.38
C ARG A 58 12.46 -8.89 -6.90
N ASN A 59 12.20 -10.03 -6.26
CA ASN A 59 12.61 -11.35 -6.79
C ASN A 59 11.83 -11.72 -8.06
N GLN A 60 10.58 -11.30 -8.18
CA GLN A 60 9.75 -11.55 -9.38
C GLN A 60 9.98 -10.50 -10.48
N ARG A 61 10.20 -9.24 -10.10
CA ARG A 61 10.48 -8.14 -11.02
C ARG A 61 11.49 -7.16 -10.41
N PRO A 62 12.74 -7.13 -10.89
CA PRO A 62 13.79 -6.25 -10.35
C PRO A 62 13.39 -4.79 -10.34
N TYR A 63 13.87 -4.04 -9.34
CA TYR A 63 13.61 -2.61 -9.16
C TYR A 63 12.14 -2.23 -8.91
N THR A 64 11.27 -3.20 -8.63
CA THR A 64 9.91 -2.94 -8.16
C THR A 64 9.91 -2.01 -6.95
N ILE A 65 9.07 -0.98 -7.00
CA ILE A 65 9.09 0.21 -6.12
C ILE A 65 10.47 0.87 -6.21
N GLN A 66 10.56 1.85 -7.09
CA GLN A 66 11.83 2.36 -7.62
C GLN A 66 12.54 3.31 -6.66
N ASN A 67 11.80 4.05 -5.83
CA ASN A 67 12.38 5.03 -4.91
C ASN A 67 11.64 5.05 -3.57
N ASP A 68 12.24 5.74 -2.60
CA ASP A 68 11.76 5.78 -1.22
C ASP A 68 10.41 6.46 -1.09
N GLN A 69 10.12 7.47 -1.92
CA GLN A 69 8.82 8.13 -1.94
C GLN A 69 7.69 7.15 -2.34
N GLN A 70 7.95 6.27 -3.31
CA GLN A 70 6.98 5.23 -3.69
C GLN A 70 6.81 4.18 -2.60
N TYR A 71 7.87 3.82 -1.89
CA TYR A 71 7.79 2.89 -0.76
C TYR A 71 6.99 3.50 0.40
N LEU A 72 7.30 4.75 0.76
CA LEU A 72 6.58 5.52 1.78
C LEU A 72 5.10 5.73 1.41
N TYR A 73 4.82 5.93 0.13
CA TYR A 73 3.45 6.02 -0.37
C TYR A 73 2.62 4.77 -0.06
N VAL A 74 3.19 3.57 -0.22
CA VAL A 74 2.50 2.31 0.13
C VAL A 74 2.13 2.31 1.61
N HIS A 75 3.07 2.65 2.51
CA HIS A 75 2.81 2.75 3.95
C HIS A 75 1.72 3.76 4.28
N ARG A 76 1.76 4.95 3.67
CA ARG A 76 0.72 5.98 3.84
C ARG A 76 -0.67 5.45 3.45
N VAL A 77 -0.77 4.78 2.31
CA VAL A 77 -2.04 4.22 1.84
C VAL A 77 -2.55 3.16 2.80
N MET A 78 -1.68 2.26 3.27
CA MET A 78 -2.06 1.22 4.22
C MET A 78 -2.52 1.80 5.56
N LEU A 79 -1.80 2.78 6.12
CA LEU A 79 -2.20 3.47 7.34
C LEU A 79 -3.57 4.14 7.19
N CYS A 80 -3.79 4.87 6.09
CA CYS A 80 -5.10 5.48 5.80
C CYS A 80 -6.21 4.43 5.74
N TYR A 81 -5.99 3.29 5.08
CA TYR A 81 -6.96 2.21 5.01
C TYR A 81 -7.32 1.65 6.40
N PHE A 82 -6.33 1.42 7.26
CA PHE A 82 -6.58 0.92 8.61
C PHE A 82 -7.32 1.93 9.49
N MET A 83 -6.95 3.20 9.37
CA MET A 83 -7.61 4.30 10.07
C MET A 83 -9.08 4.42 9.69
N ASP A 84 -9.37 4.42 8.40
CA ASP A 84 -10.73 4.62 7.91
C ASP A 84 -11.61 3.39 8.16
N LYS A 85 -11.10 2.18 7.90
CA LYS A 85 -11.90 0.95 7.92
C LYS A 85 -12.05 0.33 9.30
N TYR A 86 -10.98 0.28 10.08
CA TYR A 86 -10.95 -0.42 11.36
C TYR A 86 -10.92 0.52 12.55
N LYS A 87 -10.80 1.84 12.32
CA LYS A 87 -10.70 2.85 13.38
C LYS A 87 -9.67 2.47 14.44
N VAL A 88 -8.54 1.89 14.02
CA VAL A 88 -7.54 1.24 14.91
C VAL A 88 -7.04 2.17 16.02
N PHE A 89 -7.11 3.50 15.81
CA PHE A 89 -6.72 4.49 16.80
C PHE A 89 -7.86 5.37 17.30
N SER A 90 -9.14 4.99 17.16
CA SER A 90 -10.26 5.81 17.68
C SER A 90 -10.16 6.03 19.19
N ASP A 91 -9.59 5.07 19.91
CA ASP A 91 -9.68 5.01 21.36
C ASP A 91 -8.41 5.54 22.07
N CYS A 92 -7.35 5.88 21.31
CA CYS A 92 -6.08 6.37 21.85
C CYS A 92 -5.68 7.71 21.22
N ALA A 93 -5.72 8.78 22.01
CA ALA A 93 -5.35 10.12 21.56
C ALA A 93 -3.87 10.23 21.13
N GLU A 94 -2.98 9.45 21.76
CA GLU A 94 -1.55 9.47 21.46
C GLU A 94 -1.26 8.91 20.05
N GLU A 95 -1.87 7.77 19.70
CA GLU A 95 -1.73 7.16 18.37
C GLU A 95 -2.33 8.05 17.28
N GLN A 96 -3.44 8.75 17.56
CA GLN A 96 -3.98 9.75 16.62
C GLN A 96 -3.02 10.92 16.40
N ALA A 97 -2.33 11.38 17.45
CA ALA A 97 -1.33 12.43 17.34
C ALA A 97 -0.14 11.97 16.49
N LYS A 98 0.35 10.73 16.71
CA LYS A 98 1.42 10.13 15.88
C LYS A 98 1.03 10.06 14.40
N TYR A 99 -0.19 9.59 14.10
CA TYR A 99 -0.70 9.54 12.74
C TYR A 99 -0.79 10.94 12.10
N LYS A 100 -1.34 11.93 12.80
CA LYS A 100 -1.42 13.33 12.31
C LYS A 100 -0.03 13.91 12.03
N ASN A 101 0.93 13.68 12.93
CA ASN A 101 2.31 14.13 12.74
C ASN A 101 2.94 13.47 11.52
N PHE A 102 2.78 12.15 11.36
CA PHE A 102 3.25 11.41 10.19
C PHE A 102 2.68 11.99 8.89
N ILE A 103 1.37 12.28 8.84
CA ILE A 103 0.74 12.86 7.64
C ILE A 103 1.30 14.26 7.34
N ALA A 104 1.48 15.10 8.36
CA ALA A 104 2.03 16.44 8.17
C ALA A 104 3.48 16.41 7.65
N GLU A 105 4.31 15.53 8.20
CA GLU A 105 5.69 15.32 7.71
C GLU A 105 5.72 14.76 6.29
N TYR A 106 4.87 13.77 6.00
CA TYR A 106 4.73 13.20 4.66
C TYR A 106 4.36 14.28 3.64
N GLU A 107 3.36 15.11 3.94
CA GLU A 107 2.89 16.16 3.02
C GLU A 107 3.99 17.20 2.78
N LYS A 108 4.73 17.60 3.81
CA LYS A 108 5.85 18.54 3.69
C LYS A 108 6.98 18.04 2.77
N ILE A 109 7.18 16.74 2.68
CA ILE A 109 8.28 16.12 1.90
C ILE A 109 7.82 15.72 0.49
N THR A 110 6.51 15.61 0.26
CA THR A 110 5.94 15.14 -1.02
C THR A 110 5.18 16.19 -1.81
N MET A 111 4.90 17.36 -1.22
CA MET A 111 4.41 18.58 -1.88
C MET A 111 5.54 19.57 -2.11
#